data_AF-A0A1F4EUN6-F1
#
_entry.id   AF-A0A1F4EUN6-F1
#
_cell.length_a   1.000
_cell.length_b   1.000
_cell.length_c   1.000
_cell.angle_alpha   90.00
_cell.angle_beta   90.00
_cell.angle_gamma   90.00
#
_symmetry.space_group_name_H-M   'P 1'
#
loop_
_entity.id
_entity.type
_entity.pdbx_description
1 polymer ?
#
loop_
_entity_poly.entity_id
_entity_poly.type
_entity_poly.pdbx_seq_one_letter_code
_entity_poly.pdbx_strand_id
1 'polypeptide(L)'
;MHSYDYGLWPLVAVNSLVFIAFAFGFARPRRARDWRALGAFSAFVVALFAEMYGFPLTLYILSGWLQTRYPGLDLFSHDAGHLWQTVLGLPGEPHGSWLHLASIVLILAALALLGVAWWVVYRAQRRGRLAVRGPYALVRHPQYAAFVVILAAFLLQWPTLLTLLMFPVLLVMYARLARKEEADM
;
A
#
# COMPACT_ATOMS: atom_id res chain seq x y z
N MET A 1 5.10 9.18 32.12
CA MET A 1 4.48 7.96 31.54
C MET A 1 4.65 8.08 30.04
N HIS A 2 5.42 7.18 29.42
CA HIS A 2 5.39 7.07 27.96
C HIS A 2 4.00 6.58 27.56
N SER A 3 3.28 7.33 26.72
CA SER A 3 2.02 6.86 26.17
C SER A 3 2.31 5.72 25.20
N TYR A 4 1.56 4.63 25.32
CA TYR A 4 1.61 3.57 24.33
C TYR A 4 0.64 3.94 23.21
N ASP A 5 1.16 4.32 22.06
CA ASP A 5 0.35 4.88 20.96
C ASP A 5 -0.27 3.80 20.04
N TYR A 6 -0.05 2.53 20.39
CA TYR A 6 -0.53 1.36 19.65
C TYR A 6 -1.73 0.69 20.36
N GLY A 7 -2.31 -0.33 19.73
CA GLY A 7 -3.49 -1.06 20.23
C GLY A 7 -4.83 -0.49 19.72
N LEU A 8 -4.79 0.42 18.74
CA LEU A 8 -5.95 1.06 18.13
C LEU A 8 -6.60 0.15 17.07
N TRP A 9 -7.01 -1.05 17.47
CA TRP A 9 -7.64 -2.05 16.59
C TRP A 9 -8.88 -1.57 15.82
N PRO A 10 -9.74 -0.68 16.35
CA PRO A 10 -10.79 -0.07 15.54
C PRO A 10 -10.25 0.68 14.31
N LEU A 11 -9.12 1.40 14.44
CA LEU A 11 -8.49 2.07 13.30
C LEU A 11 -7.93 1.05 12.31
N VAL A 12 -7.34 -0.05 12.79
CA VAL A 12 -6.87 -1.15 11.93
C VAL A 12 -8.01 -1.68 11.08
N ALA A 13 -9.14 -1.98 11.72
CA ALA A 13 -10.32 -2.56 11.06
C ALA A 13 -10.92 -1.59 10.04
N VAL A 14 -11.16 -0.32 10.42
CA VAL A 14 -11.76 0.68 9.56
C VAL A 14 -10.88 0.98 8.35
N ASN A 15 -9.59 1.26 8.54
CA ASN A 15 -8.70 1.56 7.43
C ASN A 15 -8.54 0.37 6.49
N SER A 16 -8.37 -0.83 7.04
CA SER A 16 -8.29 -2.05 6.22
C SER A 16 -9.56 -2.26 5.41
N LEU A 17 -10.74 -2.12 6.03
CA LEU A 17 -12.02 -2.29 5.35
C LEU A 17 -12.19 -1.27 4.23
N VAL A 18 -11.86 0.00 4.46
CA VAL A 18 -11.95 1.06 3.45
C VAL A 18 -11.08 0.73 2.24
N PHE A 19 -9.81 0.40 2.44
CA PHE A 19 -8.90 0.09 1.33
C PHE A 19 -9.26 -1.22 0.60
N ILE A 20 -9.71 -2.24 1.32
CA ILE A 20 -10.11 -3.52 0.72
C ILE A 20 -11.43 -3.38 -0.05
N ALA A 21 -12.43 -2.71 0.52
CA ALA A 21 -13.70 -2.45 -0.15
C ALA A 21 -13.51 -1.58 -1.39
N PHE A 22 -12.64 -0.57 -1.29
CA PHE A 22 -12.20 0.24 -2.43
C PHE A 22 -11.60 -0.65 -3.52
N ALA A 23 -10.56 -1.44 -3.20
CA ALA A 23 -9.92 -2.33 -4.17
C ALA A 23 -10.89 -3.35 -4.79
N PHE A 24 -11.81 -3.91 -4.00
CA PHE A 24 -12.86 -4.81 -4.48
C PHE A 24 -13.74 -4.15 -5.56
N GLY A 25 -14.12 -2.88 -5.36
CA GLY A 25 -14.93 -2.12 -6.31
C GLY A 25 -14.30 -1.96 -7.70
N PHE A 26 -12.97 -1.84 -7.75
CA PHE A 26 -12.19 -1.74 -8.99
C PHE A 26 -11.87 -3.11 -9.60
N ALA A 27 -11.39 -4.05 -8.79
CA ALA A 27 -10.95 -5.36 -9.26
C ALA A 27 -12.11 -6.23 -9.77
N ARG A 28 -13.30 -6.12 -9.15
CA ARG A 28 -14.51 -6.91 -9.47
C ARG A 28 -14.19 -8.39 -9.76
N PRO A 29 -13.63 -9.12 -8.79
CA PRO A 29 -13.07 -10.45 -9.02
C PRO A 29 -14.14 -11.43 -9.54
N ARG A 30 -13.88 -12.08 -10.68
CA ARG A 30 -14.79 -13.07 -11.31
C ARG A 30 -14.19 -14.46 -11.37
N ARG A 31 -12.87 -14.55 -11.53
CA ARG A 31 -12.12 -15.80 -11.62
C ARG A 31 -11.32 -16.02 -10.34
N ALA A 32 -10.96 -17.28 -10.05
CA ALA A 32 -10.11 -17.61 -8.90
C ALA A 32 -8.79 -16.81 -8.86
N ARG A 33 -8.23 -16.47 -10.03
CA ARG A 33 -7.03 -15.64 -10.14
C ARG A 33 -7.22 -14.22 -9.58
N ASP A 34 -8.39 -13.63 -9.82
CA ASP A 34 -8.72 -12.27 -9.39
C ASP A 34 -8.89 -12.23 -7.87
N TRP A 35 -9.53 -13.27 -7.32
CA TRP A 35 -9.65 -13.45 -5.87
C TRP A 35 -8.30 -13.66 -5.18
N ARG A 36 -7.37 -14.40 -5.80
CA ARG A 36 -6.00 -14.53 -5.28
C ARG A 36 -5.27 -13.20 -5.28
N ALA A 37 -5.40 -12.40 -6.34
CA ALA A 37 -4.79 -11.08 -6.41
C ALA A 37 -5.37 -10.12 -5.35
N LEU A 38 -6.71 -10.09 -5.20
CA LEU A 38 -7.36 -9.30 -4.17
C LEU A 38 -6.97 -9.78 -2.76
N GLY A 39 -6.91 -11.09 -2.51
CA GLY A 39 -6.51 -11.64 -1.22
C GLY A 39 -5.09 -11.26 -0.83
N ALA A 40 -4.14 -11.30 -1.78
CA ALA A 40 -2.77 -10.88 -1.53
C ALA A 40 -2.67 -9.37 -1.23
N PHE A 41 -3.42 -8.54 -1.96
CA PHE A 41 -3.55 -7.11 -1.66
C PHE A 41 -4.14 -6.87 -0.26
N SER A 42 -5.24 -7.55 0.07
CA SER A 42 -5.89 -7.44 1.38
C SER A 42 -4.96 -7.85 2.52
N ALA A 43 -4.18 -8.91 2.34
CA ALA A 43 -3.20 -9.35 3.33
C ALA A 43 -2.13 -8.27 3.57
N PHE A 44 -1.65 -7.61 2.51
CA PHE A 44 -0.71 -6.50 2.65
C PHE A 44 -1.32 -5.33 3.41
N VAL A 45 -2.54 -4.94 3.04
CA VAL A 45 -3.27 -3.83 3.67
C VAL A 45 -3.49 -4.10 5.16
N VAL A 46 -3.95 -5.29 5.52
CA VAL A 46 -4.16 -5.69 6.92
C VAL A 46 -2.84 -5.70 7.67
N ALA A 47 -1.77 -6.28 7.10
CA ALA A 47 -0.45 -6.30 7.72
C ALA A 47 0.06 -4.88 8.01
N LEU A 48 -0.04 -3.99 7.01
CA LEU A 48 0.37 -2.60 7.13
C LEU A 48 -0.38 -1.89 8.26
N PHE A 49 -1.72 -1.89 8.23
CA PHE A 49 -2.51 -1.16 9.22
C PHE A 49 -2.43 -1.79 10.61
N ALA A 50 -2.30 -3.12 10.69
CA ALA A 50 -2.08 -3.80 11.97
C ALA A 50 -0.75 -3.38 12.60
N GLU A 51 0.31 -3.23 11.83
CA GLU A 51 1.58 -2.73 12.36
C GLU A 51 1.58 -1.23 12.61
N MET A 52 0.78 -0.46 11.87
CA MET A 52 0.70 0.99 12.02
C MET A 52 -0.08 1.44 13.25
N TYR A 53 -1.17 0.75 13.58
CA TYR A 53 -2.07 1.16 14.67
C TYR A 53 -2.27 0.08 15.74
N GLY A 54 -2.06 -1.19 15.41
CA GLY A 54 -2.35 -2.34 16.27
C GLY A 54 -1.16 -2.77 17.11
N PHE A 55 -0.31 -3.65 16.55
CA PHE A 55 0.88 -4.17 17.20
C PHE A 55 2.11 -3.97 16.29
N PRO A 56 3.11 -3.16 16.70
CA PRO A 56 4.25 -2.82 15.86
C PRO A 56 5.29 -3.95 15.84
N LEU A 57 4.97 -5.04 15.14
CA LEU A 57 5.81 -6.23 15.07
C LEU A 57 7.22 -5.91 14.58
N THR A 58 7.36 -5.05 13.57
CA THR A 58 8.67 -4.64 13.06
C THR A 58 9.51 -3.94 14.13
N LEU A 59 8.94 -3.00 14.90
CA LEU A 59 9.66 -2.34 16.00
C LEU A 59 10.01 -3.33 17.10
N TYR A 60 9.10 -4.24 17.42
CA TYR A 60 9.33 -5.28 18.43
C TYR A 60 10.54 -6.15 18.07
N ILE A 61 10.60 -6.66 16.83
CA ILE A 61 11.71 -7.49 16.33
C ILE A 61 13.01 -6.70 16.29
N LEU A 62 12.98 -5.44 15.83
CA LEU A 62 14.16 -4.60 15.67
C LEU A 62 14.58 -3.87 16.95
N SER A 63 13.84 -4.03 18.05
CA SER A 63 13.99 -3.24 19.28
C SER A 63 15.42 -3.22 19.83
N GLY A 64 16.08 -4.37 19.91
CA GLY A 64 17.46 -4.46 20.40
C GLY A 64 18.46 -3.71 19.51
N TRP A 65 18.31 -3.79 18.19
CA TRP A 65 19.16 -3.07 17.24
C TRP A 65 18.87 -1.56 17.30
N LEU A 66 17.60 -1.16 17.33
CA LEU A 66 17.17 0.23 17.38
C LEU A 66 17.66 0.92 18.66
N GLN A 67 17.50 0.30 19.83
CA GLN A 67 17.95 0.88 21.10
C GLN A 67 19.46 0.98 21.20
N THR A 68 20.20 0.03 20.62
CA THR A 68 21.67 0.08 20.58
C THR A 68 22.16 1.22 19.69
N ARG A 69 21.52 1.44 18.54
CA ARG A 69 21.98 2.39 17.52
C ARG A 69 21.43 3.81 17.70
N TYR A 70 20.24 3.94 18.28
CA TYR A 70 19.53 5.20 18.54
C TYR A 70 19.09 5.26 20.02
N PRO A 71 20.03 5.48 20.96
CA PRO A 71 19.70 5.59 22.37
C PRO A 71 18.71 6.74 22.60
N GLY A 72 17.60 6.47 23.28
CA GLY A 72 16.54 7.46 23.56
C GLY A 72 15.40 7.49 22.55
N LEU A 73 15.42 6.66 21.50
CA LEU A 73 14.25 6.45 20.64
C LEU A 73 13.11 5.82 21.44
N ASP A 74 11.95 6.49 21.47
CA ASP A 74 10.75 5.95 22.09
C ASP A 74 10.05 4.95 21.14
N LEU A 75 10.35 3.67 21.29
CA LEU A 75 9.77 2.59 20.48
C LEU A 75 8.26 2.41 20.67
N PHE A 76 7.67 2.97 21.73
CA PHE A 76 6.25 2.89 22.00
C PHE A 76 5.46 4.03 21.35
N SER A 77 6.15 5.03 20.82
CA SER A 77 5.55 6.12 20.06
C SER A 77 5.15 5.68 18.66
N HIS A 78 4.10 6.30 18.13
CA HIS A 78 3.71 6.10 16.72
C HIS A 78 4.81 6.59 15.77
N ASP A 79 5.48 7.68 16.12
CA ASP A 79 6.54 8.29 15.31
C ASP A 79 7.69 7.33 15.02
N ALA A 80 8.02 6.43 15.94
CA ALA A 80 9.07 5.42 15.73
C ALA A 80 8.77 4.46 14.57
N GLY A 81 7.50 4.29 14.19
CA GLY A 81 7.10 3.45 13.06
C GLY A 81 7.41 4.08 11.69
N HIS A 82 7.66 5.39 11.62
CA HIS A 82 8.25 6.05 10.45
C HIS A 82 9.75 5.75 10.37
N LEU A 83 10.11 4.47 10.27
CA LEU A 83 11.49 3.99 10.41
C LEU A 83 12.48 4.65 9.44
N TRP A 84 12.04 5.07 8.25
CA TRP A 84 12.93 5.81 7.35
C TRP A 84 13.41 7.13 7.95
N GLN A 85 12.57 7.84 8.72
CA GLN A 85 12.97 9.05 9.43
C GLN A 85 14.14 8.76 10.37
N THR A 86 14.02 7.71 11.19
CA THR A 86 15.03 7.26 12.16
C THR A 86 16.30 6.77 11.47
N VAL A 87 16.17 5.87 10.50
CA VAL A 87 17.31 5.21 9.84
C VAL A 87 18.12 6.18 8.98
N LEU A 88 17.45 7.15 8.35
CA LEU A 88 18.11 8.18 7.54
C LEU A 88 18.56 9.39 8.37
N GLY A 89 18.23 9.43 9.67
CA GLY A 89 18.60 10.55 10.55
C GLY A 89 17.95 11.88 10.14
N LEU A 90 16.74 11.83 9.58
CA LEU A 90 16.05 13.03 9.14
C LEU A 90 15.55 13.84 10.37
N PRO A 91 15.74 15.17 10.38
CA PRO A 91 15.29 16.00 11.48
C PRO A 91 13.78 16.27 11.39
N GLY A 92 13.19 16.62 12.54
CA GLY A 92 11.79 17.04 12.63
C GLY A 92 10.79 15.91 12.82
N GLU A 93 9.52 16.30 12.79
CA GLU A 93 8.37 15.44 13.03
C GLU A 93 8.08 14.57 11.78
N PRO A 94 7.85 13.24 11.92
CA PRO A 94 7.74 12.35 10.77
C PRO A 94 6.59 12.64 9.80
N HIS A 95 5.42 13.08 10.28
CA HIS A 95 4.25 13.34 9.43
C HIS A 95 4.43 14.59 8.55
N GLY A 96 5.25 15.55 9.00
CA GLY A 96 5.70 16.71 8.25
C GLY A 96 6.94 16.46 7.37
N SER A 97 7.54 15.27 7.45
CA SER A 97 8.71 14.91 6.64
C SER A 97 8.36 14.88 5.14
N TRP A 98 9.35 15.16 4.30
CA TRP A 98 9.17 15.09 2.85
C TRP A 98 8.83 13.67 2.37
N LEU A 99 9.25 12.62 3.11
CA LEU A 99 8.89 11.23 2.81
C LEU A 99 7.39 10.99 2.97
N HIS A 100 6.83 11.45 4.09
CA HIS A 100 5.40 11.33 4.38
C HIS A 100 4.55 12.20 3.44
N LEU A 101 5.02 13.41 3.11
CA LEU A 101 4.35 14.24 2.11
C LEU A 101 4.39 13.60 0.71
N ALA A 102 5.53 13.02 0.33
CA ALA A 102 5.68 12.32 -0.94
C ALA A 102 4.76 11.09 -1.03
N SER A 103 4.65 10.30 0.04
CA SER A 103 3.73 9.16 0.07
C SER A 103 2.27 9.60 -0.11
N ILE A 104 1.84 10.67 0.58
CA ILE A 104 0.48 11.21 0.44
C ILE A 104 0.22 11.61 -1.01
N VAL A 105 1.14 12.36 -1.63
CA VAL A 105 1.00 12.79 -3.03
C VAL A 105 0.92 11.58 -3.96
N LEU A 106 1.77 10.57 -3.76
CA LEU A 106 1.76 9.35 -4.57
C LEU A 106 0.46 8.56 -4.41
N ILE A 107 -0.06 8.41 -3.19
CA ILE A 107 -1.34 7.75 -2.91
C ILE A 107 -2.47 8.50 -3.63
N LEU A 108 -2.57 9.82 -3.46
CA LEU A 108 -3.62 10.62 -4.09
C LEU A 108 -3.53 10.58 -5.62
N ALA A 109 -2.33 10.70 -6.19
CA ALA A 109 -2.11 10.60 -7.62
C ALA A 109 -2.50 9.22 -8.18
N ALA A 110 -2.15 8.15 -7.47
CA ALA A 110 -2.48 6.79 -7.87
C ALA A 110 -3.97 6.49 -7.74
N LEU A 111 -4.65 6.99 -6.70
CA LEU A 111 -6.11 6.91 -6.56
C LEU A 111 -6.82 7.66 -7.70
N ALA A 112 -6.33 8.84 -8.08
CA ALA A 112 -6.84 9.58 -9.23
C ALA A 112 -6.64 8.81 -10.54
N LEU A 113 -5.45 8.25 -10.76
CA LEU A 113 -5.17 7.39 -11.91
C LEU A 113 -6.11 6.18 -11.96
N LEU A 114 -6.35 5.52 -10.83
CA LEU A 114 -7.25 4.38 -10.72
C LEU A 114 -8.69 4.76 -11.08
N GLY A 115 -9.18 5.89 -10.57
CA GLY A 115 -10.50 6.42 -10.88
C GLY A 115 -10.68 6.71 -12.38
N VAL A 116 -9.70 7.39 -13.00
CA VAL A 116 -9.70 7.67 -14.44
C VAL A 116 -9.66 6.39 -15.26
N ALA A 117 -8.73 5.47 -14.94
CA ALA A 117 -8.58 4.21 -15.65
C ALA A 117 -9.87 3.37 -15.58
N TRP A 118 -10.47 3.26 -14.40
CA TRP A 118 -11.71 2.52 -14.23
C TRP A 118 -12.86 3.07 -15.06
N TRP A 119 -13.01 4.40 -15.09
CA TRP A 119 -14.07 5.03 -15.88
C TRP A 119 -13.94 4.75 -17.38
N VAL A 120 -12.70 4.71 -17.90
CA VAL A 120 -12.42 4.32 -19.29
C VAL A 120 -12.85 2.87 -19.54
N VAL A 121 -12.46 1.92 -18.68
CA VAL A 121 -12.84 0.51 -18.83
C VAL A 121 -14.35 0.32 -18.70
N TYR A 122 -14.98 0.96 -17.73
CA TYR A 122 -16.42 0.88 -17.51
C TYR A 122 -17.19 1.30 -18.78
N ARG A 123 -16.81 2.43 -19.39
CA ARG A 123 -17.43 2.92 -20.64
C ARG A 123 -17.14 2.02 -21.84
N ALA A 124 -15.92 1.49 -21.94
CA ALA A 124 -15.52 0.59 -23.02
C ALA A 124 -16.32 -0.73 -22.95
N GLN A 125 -16.43 -1.32 -21.76
CA GLN A 125 -17.22 -2.54 -21.51
C GLN A 125 -18.71 -2.33 -21.84
N ARG A 126 -19.31 -1.20 -21.43
CA ARG A 126 -20.72 -0.88 -21.75
C ARG A 126 -20.98 -0.75 -23.26
N ARG A 127 -19.95 -0.51 -24.06
CA ARG A 127 -20.04 -0.38 -25.52
C ARG A 127 -19.50 -1.61 -26.27
N GLY A 128 -19.11 -2.67 -25.56
CA GLY A 128 -18.50 -3.86 -26.17
C GLY A 128 -17.19 -3.57 -26.90
N ARG A 129 -16.40 -2.58 -26.46
CA ARG A 129 -15.13 -2.17 -27.08
C ARG A 129 -13.97 -2.31 -26.12
N LEU A 130 -12.76 -2.39 -26.66
CA LEU A 130 -11.52 -2.34 -25.88
C LEU A 130 -11.23 -0.92 -25.37
N ALA A 131 -10.64 -0.84 -24.18
CA ALA A 131 -10.18 0.40 -23.58
C ALA A 131 -8.81 0.78 -24.16
N VAL A 132 -8.77 1.80 -25.02
CA VAL A 132 -7.54 2.23 -25.73
C VAL A 132 -7.29 3.74 -25.65
N ARG A 133 -8.01 4.46 -24.77
CA ARG A 133 -7.92 5.92 -24.61
C ARG A 133 -7.52 6.30 -23.20
N GLY A 134 -7.10 7.56 -23.01
CA GLY A 134 -6.66 8.05 -21.71
C GLY A 134 -5.41 7.29 -21.23
N PRO A 135 -5.34 6.85 -19.96
CA PRO A 135 -4.20 6.09 -19.44
C PRO A 135 -3.88 4.82 -20.26
N TYR A 136 -4.91 4.19 -20.86
CA TYR A 136 -4.76 2.99 -21.69
C TYR A 136 -4.05 3.24 -23.03
N ALA A 137 -3.89 4.49 -23.45
CA ALA A 137 -3.09 4.84 -24.62
C ALA A 137 -1.57 4.83 -24.31
N LEU A 138 -1.20 4.91 -23.03
CA LEU A 138 0.19 4.96 -22.56
C LEU A 138 0.65 3.61 -22.01
N VAL A 139 -0.19 2.94 -21.23
CA VAL A 139 0.11 1.66 -20.56
C VAL A 139 -1.10 0.74 -20.64
N ARG A 140 -0.90 -0.56 -20.89
CA ARG A 140 -1.98 -1.56 -21.02
C ARG A 140 -2.74 -1.84 -19.71
N HIS A 141 -2.04 -1.79 -18.58
CA HIS A 141 -2.58 -2.09 -17.24
C HIS A 141 -2.41 -0.92 -16.25
N PRO A 142 -3.02 0.26 -16.50
CA PRO A 142 -2.87 1.43 -15.64
C PRO A 142 -3.44 1.21 -14.23
N GLN A 143 -4.42 0.31 -14.07
CA GLN A 143 -4.95 -0.05 -12.75
C GLN A 143 -3.92 -0.82 -11.91
N TYR A 144 -3.19 -1.77 -12.50
CA TYR A 144 -2.11 -2.49 -11.80
C TYR A 144 -0.98 -1.55 -11.44
N ALA A 145 -0.63 -0.61 -12.33
CA ALA A 145 0.33 0.43 -12.02
C ALA A 145 -0.12 1.28 -10.83
N ALA A 146 -1.38 1.73 -10.80
CA ALA A 146 -1.93 2.49 -9.69
C ALA A 146 -1.89 1.71 -8.35
N PHE A 147 -2.30 0.44 -8.34
CA PHE A 147 -2.21 -0.41 -7.15
C PHE A 147 -0.76 -0.55 -6.65
N VAL A 148 0.18 -0.80 -7.56
CA VAL A 148 1.60 -0.89 -7.20
C VAL A 148 2.13 0.41 -6.62
N VAL A 149 1.77 1.57 -7.18
CA VAL A 149 2.18 2.88 -6.66
C VAL A 149 1.59 3.13 -5.27
N ILE A 150 0.32 2.76 -5.02
CA ILE A 150 -0.30 2.87 -3.69
C ILE A 150 0.48 2.04 -2.66
N LEU A 151 0.78 0.78 -2.98
CA LEU A 151 1.54 -0.11 -2.10
C LEU A 151 2.96 0.43 -1.82
N ALA A 152 3.64 0.93 -2.85
CA ALA A 152 4.96 1.53 -2.72
C ALA A 152 4.94 2.82 -1.87
N ALA A 153 3.92 3.66 -2.06
CA ALA A 153 3.76 4.89 -1.31
C ALA A 153 3.52 4.60 0.19
N PHE A 154 2.74 3.57 0.51
CA PHE A 154 2.60 3.14 1.90
C PHE A 154 3.91 2.70 2.53
N LEU A 155 4.76 1.96 1.81
CA LEU A 155 6.10 1.60 2.28
C LEU A 155 7.02 2.81 2.46
N LEU A 156 6.80 3.88 1.68
CA LEU A 156 7.59 5.11 1.77
C LEU A 156 7.31 5.87 3.07
N GLN A 157 6.07 5.84 3.58
CA GLN A 157 5.75 6.42 4.89
C GLN A 157 5.96 5.47 6.05
N TRP A 158 5.59 4.20 5.88
CA TRP A 158 5.49 3.22 6.98
C TRP A 158 6.05 1.86 6.55
N PRO A 159 7.39 1.75 6.46
CA PRO A 159 8.02 0.49 6.07
C PRO A 159 7.91 -0.54 7.19
N THR A 160 7.30 -1.69 6.91
CA THR A 160 7.29 -2.82 7.85
C THR A 160 8.03 -4.00 7.26
N LEU A 161 8.65 -4.84 8.10
CA LEU A 161 9.39 -6.01 7.63
C LEU A 161 8.48 -6.92 6.79
N LEU A 162 7.25 -7.16 7.26
CA LEU A 162 6.31 -8.03 6.56
C LEU A 162 5.89 -7.42 5.22
N THR A 163 5.53 -6.14 5.19
CA THR A 163 5.10 -5.45 3.95
C THR A 163 6.24 -5.31 2.94
N LEU A 164 7.47 -5.06 3.39
CA LEU A 164 8.67 -5.05 2.56
C LEU A 164 8.95 -6.41 1.90
N LEU A 165 8.69 -7.53 2.61
CA LEU A 165 8.81 -8.88 2.05
C LEU A 165 7.66 -9.22 1.09
N MET A 166 6.45 -8.77 1.39
CA MET A 166 5.27 -9.03 0.56
C MET A 166 5.28 -8.23 -0.75
N PHE A 167 5.80 -7.00 -0.73
CA PHE A 167 5.80 -6.11 -1.89
C PHE A 167 6.45 -6.69 -3.16
N PRO A 168 7.67 -7.25 -3.15
CA PRO A 168 8.26 -7.86 -4.34
C PRO A 168 7.44 -9.06 -4.85
N VAL A 169 6.83 -9.83 -3.95
CA VAL A 169 5.92 -10.93 -4.33
C VAL A 169 4.71 -10.39 -5.06
N LEU A 170 4.11 -9.30 -4.57
CA LEU A 170 2.99 -8.61 -5.22
C LEU A 170 3.36 -8.03 -6.58
N LEU A 171 4.55 -7.43 -6.72
CA LEU A 171 5.05 -6.94 -8.02
C LEU A 171 5.11 -8.07 -9.05
N VAL A 172 5.72 -9.20 -8.68
CA VAL A 172 5.83 -10.37 -9.57
C VAL A 172 4.45 -10.93 -9.89
N MET A 173 3.55 -11.00 -8.91
CA MET A 173 2.19 -11.47 -9.09
C MET A 173 1.41 -10.59 -10.09
N TYR A 174 1.42 -9.26 -9.92
CA TYR A 174 0.75 -8.34 -10.83
C TYR A 174 1.37 -8.35 -12.23
N ALA A 175 2.69 -8.45 -12.35
CA ALA A 175 3.36 -8.57 -13.65
C ALA A 175 2.97 -9.86 -14.39
N ARG A 176 2.87 -11.00 -13.67
CA ARG A 176 2.39 -12.26 -14.25
C ARG A 176 0.93 -12.19 -14.65
N LEU A 177 0.10 -11.52 -13.84
CA LEU A 177 -1.32 -11.34 -14.11
C LEU A 177 -1.54 -10.50 -15.38
N ALA A 178 -0.83 -9.38 -15.51
CA ALA A 178 -0.83 -8.54 -16.70
C ALA A 178 -0.48 -9.34 -17.97
N ARG A 179 0.66 -10.05 -17.97
CA ARG A 179 1.08 -10.88 -19.12
C ARG A 179 0.06 -11.95 -19.50
N LYS A 180 -0.60 -12.55 -18.50
CA LYS A 180 -1.61 -13.58 -18.75
C LYS A 180 -2.90 -12.98 -19.32
N GLU A 181 -3.29 -11.80 -18.87
CA GLU A 181 -4.43 -11.08 -19.46
C GLU A 181 -4.15 -10.71 -20.91
N GLU A 182 -2.94 -10.24 -21.22
CA GLU A 182 -2.55 -9.94 -22.61
C GLU A 182 -2.54 -11.19 -23.50
N ALA A 183 -2.24 -12.38 -22.96
CA ALA A 183 -2.31 -13.65 -23.70
C ALA A 183 -3.74 -14.18 -23.88
N ASP A 184 -4.68 -13.77 -23.04
CA ASP A 184 -6.10 -14.15 -23.11
C ASP A 184 -6.91 -13.20 -24.04
N MET A 185 -6.29 -12.12 -24.57
CA MET A 185 -6.90 -11.11 -25.47
C MET A 185 -6.68 -11.43 -26.95
#